data_AF-A0A8C1L6X3-F1
#
_entry.id   AF-A0A8C1L6X3-F1
#
_cell.length_a   1.000
_cell.length_b   1.000
_cell.length_c   1.000
_cell.angle_alpha   90.00
_cell.angle_beta   90.00
_cell.angle_gamma   90.00
#
_symmetry.space_group_name_H-M   'P 1'
#
loop_
_entity.id
_entity.type
_entity.pdbx_description
1 polymer ?
#
loop_
_entity_poly.entity_id
_entity_poly.type
_entity_poly.pdbx_seq_one_letter_code
_entity_poly.pdbx_strand_id
1 'polypeptide(L)'
;KDPLEPHSTQFPLPVYPKLEIKRHALTDDYKVSSQVLGLGVNGKVVECYNKKTGQKCALKILYECPKAQREVELHWRVSGGPHIVRILSLYENMYRGKKCLLIIMECMEGGELFSRIQARGDQAFTEREASGIMRDIGTAIQYLHNMNIAHRDIKPENLLYTRKEDTGVLKLTDFGFAKETSLHNLLQTPCYTPYYVAPEVLGPEKYDKSCDMWSLGVIMYILLCGFPPFYSNTGQAISPGMKRRIRMGQYEFPNPEWAEVSEEAKQLIHQLLKTDPNERMTIEQFMNHPWINQSMVVPQTPLHTTRVLTEDSEMWDEVKEELTSALATMRVDYEQVKIKDLDASSNPLLNKRRKKAATGQKSGRSGCSNQ
;
A
#
# COMPACT_ATOMS: atom_id res chain seq x y z
N LYS A 1 -8.35 5.81 44.92
CA LYS A 1 -7.90 4.74 43.99
C LYS A 1 -8.69 4.95 42.72
N ASP A 2 -8.24 5.89 41.88
CA ASP A 2 -8.88 6.18 40.61
C ASP A 2 -8.42 5.16 39.55
N PRO A 3 -9.29 4.78 38.59
CA PRO A 3 -8.91 3.87 37.52
C PRO A 3 -7.98 4.58 36.54
N LEU A 4 -6.89 3.92 36.17
CA LEU A 4 -5.97 4.32 35.12
C LEU A 4 -6.72 4.42 33.78
N GLU A 5 -6.83 5.62 33.23
CA GLU A 5 -7.25 5.82 31.84
C GLU A 5 -6.18 5.27 30.87
N PRO A 6 -6.58 4.68 29.73
CA PRO A 6 -5.64 4.24 28.71
C PRO A 6 -5.01 5.47 28.05
N HIS A 7 -3.68 5.57 28.13
CA HIS A 7 -2.90 6.58 27.45
C HIS A 7 -3.09 6.47 25.93
N SER A 8 -3.98 7.28 25.37
CA SER A 8 -4.02 7.51 23.93
C SER A 8 -2.75 8.27 23.55
N THR A 9 -1.85 7.64 22.79
CA THR A 9 -0.75 8.32 22.10
C THR A 9 -1.35 9.16 20.98
N GLN A 10 -1.97 10.29 21.34
CA GLN A 10 -2.31 11.34 20.40
C GLN A 10 -1.00 11.97 19.94
N PHE A 11 -0.58 11.62 18.72
CA PHE A 11 0.46 12.38 18.04
C PHE A 11 -0.06 13.82 17.91
N PRO A 12 0.67 14.84 18.41
CA PRO A 12 0.27 16.23 18.19
C PRO A 12 0.18 16.47 16.69
N LEU A 13 -0.95 17.03 16.23
CA LEU A 13 -1.14 17.37 14.83
C LEU A 13 0.01 18.30 14.40
N PRO A 14 0.86 17.89 13.45
CA PRO A 14 1.99 18.70 13.06
C PRO A 14 1.49 20.02 12.47
N VAL A 15 2.05 21.13 12.96
CA VAL A 15 1.95 22.43 12.28
C VAL A 15 2.65 22.24 10.94
N TYR A 16 1.87 22.06 9.87
CA TYR A 16 2.42 21.75 8.57
C TYR A 16 3.33 22.90 8.11
N PRO A 17 4.63 22.67 7.88
CA PRO A 17 5.42 23.65 7.15
C PRO A 17 4.74 23.86 5.80
N LYS A 18 4.48 25.14 5.46
CA LYS A 18 3.87 25.50 4.18
C LYS A 18 4.64 24.79 3.06
N LEU A 19 3.91 24.09 2.19
CA LEU A 19 4.49 23.43 1.02
C LEU A 19 5.22 24.48 0.18
N GLU A 20 6.55 24.49 0.22
CA GLU A 20 7.37 25.42 -0.53
C GLU A 20 8.02 24.70 -1.70
N ILE A 21 7.55 25.03 -2.91
CA ILE A 21 8.07 24.48 -4.16
C ILE A 21 9.03 25.49 -4.77
N LYS A 22 10.30 25.11 -4.90
CA LYS A 22 11.35 25.93 -5.49
C LYS A 22 11.23 25.95 -7.01
N ARG A 23 11.49 27.10 -7.63
CA ARG A 23 11.34 27.30 -9.09
C ARG A 23 12.64 27.52 -9.84
N HIS A 24 13.74 27.81 -9.14
CA HIS A 24 15.07 27.81 -9.75
C HIS A 24 15.50 26.38 -10.09
N ALA A 25 16.58 26.23 -10.85
CA ALA A 25 16.98 24.92 -11.33
C ALA A 25 17.45 24.05 -10.16
N LEU A 26 16.96 22.82 -10.07
CA LEU A 26 17.40 21.84 -9.08
C LEU A 26 18.92 21.62 -9.15
N THR A 27 19.48 21.72 -10.36
CA THR A 27 20.92 21.63 -10.60
C THR A 27 21.72 22.73 -9.93
N ASP A 28 21.12 23.83 -9.48
CA ASP A 28 21.83 24.87 -8.74
C ASP A 28 22.16 24.39 -7.31
N ASP A 29 21.29 23.58 -6.72
CA ASP A 29 21.43 23.08 -5.34
C ASP A 29 21.96 21.64 -5.26
N TYR A 30 21.68 20.81 -6.27
CA TYR A 30 21.99 19.38 -6.26
C TYR A 30 22.78 18.96 -7.50
N LYS A 31 23.71 18.00 -7.33
CA LYS A 31 24.35 17.27 -8.42
C LYS A 31 23.59 15.96 -8.63
N VAL A 32 22.92 15.82 -9.78
CA VAL A 32 22.16 14.61 -10.14
C VAL A 32 23.09 13.57 -10.74
N SER A 33 23.02 12.33 -10.24
CA SER A 33 23.78 11.18 -10.74
C SER A 33 23.04 10.48 -11.88
N SER A 34 23.76 9.67 -12.66
CA SER A 34 23.17 8.75 -13.64
C SER A 34 22.63 7.47 -12.99
N GLN A 35 23.05 7.18 -11.75
CA GLN A 35 22.65 5.98 -11.04
C GLN A 35 21.14 5.99 -10.72
N VAL A 36 20.47 4.94 -11.16
CA VAL A 36 19.05 4.70 -10.88
C VAL A 36 18.95 3.96 -9.56
N LEU A 37 18.16 4.48 -8.63
CA LEU A 37 17.91 3.84 -7.34
C LEU A 37 16.65 2.98 -7.38
N GLY A 38 15.69 3.33 -8.24
CA GLY A 38 14.47 2.55 -8.42
C GLY A 38 13.59 3.10 -9.54
N LEU A 39 12.62 2.29 -9.96
CA LEU A 39 11.57 2.65 -10.89
C LEU A 39 10.24 2.61 -10.14
N GLY A 40 9.77 3.77 -9.67
CA GLY A 40 8.45 3.88 -9.06
C GLY A 40 7.36 3.91 -10.12
N VAL A 41 6.11 3.71 -9.69
CA VAL A 41 4.95 3.64 -10.59
C VAL A 41 4.77 4.91 -11.43
N ASN A 42 4.99 6.07 -10.81
CA ASN A 42 4.78 7.37 -11.45
C ASN A 42 6.08 8.05 -11.94
N GLY A 43 7.25 7.45 -11.67
CA GLY A 43 8.50 8.11 -11.99
C GLY A 43 9.77 7.38 -11.59
N LYS A 44 10.85 7.72 -12.28
CA LYS A 44 12.19 7.23 -12.01
C LYS A 44 12.75 7.89 -10.74
N VAL A 45 13.40 7.09 -9.90
CA VAL A 45 14.18 7.57 -8.75
C VAL A 45 15.67 7.45 -9.07
N VAL A 46 16.40 8.55 -8.94
CA VAL A 46 17.84 8.62 -9.20
C VAL A 46 18.60 9.14 -7.98
N GLU A 47 19.87 8.78 -7.90
CA GLU A 47 20.77 9.30 -6.87
C GLU A 47 21.10 10.78 -7.15
N CYS A 48 21.21 11.59 -6.11
CA CYS A 48 21.71 12.96 -6.21
C CYS A 48 22.45 13.38 -4.93
N TYR A 49 23.21 14.46 -5.01
CA TYR A 49 24.02 14.96 -3.89
C TYR A 49 23.76 16.45 -3.68
N ASN A 50 23.50 16.87 -2.45
CA ASN A 50 23.43 18.28 -2.11
C ASN A 50 24.82 18.92 -2.32
N LYS A 51 24.90 19.98 -3.14
CA LYS A 51 26.19 20.62 -3.48
C LYS A 51 26.86 21.32 -2.30
N LYS A 52 26.08 21.78 -1.32
CA LYS A 52 26.60 22.51 -0.15
C LYS A 52 27.08 21.54 0.93
N THR A 53 26.33 20.50 1.22
CA THR A 53 26.63 19.58 2.33
C THR A 53 27.33 18.30 1.90
N GLY A 54 27.33 17.97 0.60
CA GLY A 54 27.79 16.67 0.09
C GLY A 54 26.84 15.51 0.42
N GLN A 55 25.72 15.77 1.09
CA GLN A 55 24.78 14.74 1.53
C GLN A 55 24.15 14.03 0.32
N LYS A 56 24.16 12.69 0.36
CA LYS A 56 23.49 11.84 -0.62
C LYS A 56 21.97 11.82 -0.36
N CYS A 57 21.20 11.97 -1.43
CA CYS A 57 19.75 12.04 -1.43
C CYS A 57 19.16 11.22 -2.59
N ALA A 58 17.87 10.92 -2.52
CA ALA A 58 17.12 10.34 -3.63
C ALA A 58 16.28 11.43 -4.32
N LEU A 59 16.30 11.46 -5.65
CA LEU A 59 15.49 12.34 -6.49
C LEU A 59 14.43 11.52 -7.22
N LYS A 60 13.16 11.73 -6.89
CA LYS A 60 12.02 11.21 -7.67
C LYS A 60 11.56 12.25 -8.68
N ILE A 61 11.43 11.84 -9.94
CA ILE A 61 11.04 12.71 -11.06
C ILE A 61 9.63 12.34 -11.52
N LEU A 62 8.67 13.24 -11.32
CA LEU A 62 7.28 13.06 -11.75
C LEU A 62 6.92 14.07 -12.84
N TYR A 63 6.31 13.63 -13.93
CA TYR A 63 5.68 14.56 -14.86
C TYR A 63 4.45 15.20 -14.22
N GLU A 64 4.31 16.52 -14.38
CA GLU A 64 3.23 17.24 -13.73
C GLU A 64 1.86 16.79 -14.26
N CYS A 65 1.04 16.27 -13.34
CA CYS A 65 -0.35 15.91 -13.54
C CYS A 65 -1.06 15.89 -12.17
N PRO A 66 -2.40 15.82 -12.14
CA PRO A 66 -3.15 15.80 -10.87
C PRO A 66 -2.74 14.66 -9.92
N LYS A 67 -2.29 13.51 -10.46
CA LYS A 67 -1.77 12.40 -9.65
C LYS A 67 -0.47 12.76 -8.94
N ALA A 68 0.48 13.34 -9.68
CA ALA A 68 1.77 13.76 -9.14
C ALA A 68 1.60 14.85 -8.08
N GLN A 69 0.68 15.80 -8.29
CA GLN A 69 0.37 16.83 -7.29
C GLN A 69 -0.21 16.22 -6.00
N ARG A 70 -1.15 15.28 -6.13
CA ARG A 70 -1.72 14.56 -4.98
C ARG A 70 -0.66 13.75 -4.23
N GLU A 71 0.19 13.03 -4.96
CA GLU A 71 1.29 12.26 -4.37
C GLU A 71 2.22 13.16 -3.54
N VAL A 72 2.64 14.31 -4.11
CA VAL A 72 3.49 15.29 -3.42
C VAL A 72 2.79 15.87 -2.19
N GLU A 73 1.52 16.25 -2.32
CA GLU A 73 0.75 16.85 -1.22
C GLU A 73 0.60 15.88 -0.04
N LEU A 74 0.16 14.65 -0.31
CA LEU A 74 -0.07 13.64 0.71
C LEU A 74 1.24 13.23 1.37
N HIS A 75 2.29 12.98 0.59
CA HIS A 75 3.60 12.63 1.14
C HIS A 75 4.19 13.77 1.97
N TRP A 76 4.06 15.03 1.53
CA TRP A 76 4.52 16.19 2.31
C TRP A 76 3.81 16.29 3.66
N ARG A 77 2.49 16.06 3.68
CA ARG A 77 1.67 16.12 4.91
C ARG A 77 2.17 15.15 5.99
N VAL A 78 2.66 13.98 5.59
CA VAL A 78 3.13 12.91 6.49
C VAL A 78 4.66 12.80 6.57
N SER A 79 5.37 13.65 5.82
CA SER A 79 6.83 13.61 5.67
C SER A 79 7.53 13.80 7.02
N GLY A 80 8.47 12.90 7.33
CA GLY A 80 9.19 12.92 8.61
C GLY A 80 8.39 12.37 9.79
N GLY A 81 7.20 11.83 9.55
CA GLY A 81 6.48 10.99 10.51
C GLY A 81 7.23 9.70 10.86
N PRO A 82 6.82 9.00 11.92
CA PRO A 82 7.46 7.77 12.35
C PRO A 82 7.44 6.72 11.22
N HIS A 83 8.61 6.17 10.90
CA HIS A 83 8.78 5.17 9.84
C HIS A 83 8.27 5.62 8.44
N ILE A 84 8.20 6.92 8.15
CA ILE A 84 7.88 7.45 6.81
C ILE A 84 9.12 8.14 6.23
N VAL A 85 9.41 7.91 4.94
CA VAL A 85 10.51 8.59 4.25
C VAL A 85 10.27 10.09 4.17
N ARG A 86 11.30 10.87 4.50
CA ARG A 86 11.25 12.33 4.58
C ARG A 86 11.52 12.98 3.22
N ILE A 87 10.66 13.91 2.84
CA ILE A 87 10.91 14.90 1.79
C ILE A 87 11.80 16.02 2.38
N LEU A 88 12.92 16.29 1.70
CA LEU A 88 13.89 17.33 2.06
C LEU A 88 13.65 18.64 1.28
N SER A 89 13.23 18.55 0.02
CA SER A 89 12.95 19.72 -0.83
C SER A 89 12.09 19.33 -2.04
N LEU A 90 11.32 20.29 -2.54
CA LEU A 90 10.49 20.15 -3.74
C LEU A 90 10.88 21.20 -4.77
N TYR A 91 10.91 20.82 -6.04
CA TYR A 91 11.14 21.73 -7.16
C TYR A 91 10.10 21.54 -8.26
N GLU A 92 9.73 22.63 -8.92
CA GLU A 92 9.01 22.63 -10.19
C GLU A 92 9.97 23.11 -11.28
N ASN A 93 10.35 22.21 -12.19
CA ASN A 93 11.32 22.48 -13.25
C ASN A 93 10.83 21.90 -14.59
N MET A 94 11.50 22.29 -15.68
CA MET A 94 11.25 21.74 -17.02
C MET A 94 12.24 20.60 -17.32
N TYR A 95 11.73 19.42 -17.70
CA TYR A 95 12.55 18.31 -18.18
C TYR A 95 12.06 17.86 -19.56
N ARG A 96 12.93 17.91 -20.56
CA ARG A 96 12.62 17.60 -21.98
C ARG A 96 11.36 18.31 -22.50
N GLY A 97 11.20 19.58 -22.15
CA GLY A 97 10.07 20.42 -22.57
C GLY A 97 8.76 20.15 -21.83
N LYS A 98 8.74 19.30 -20.79
CA LYS A 98 7.57 19.04 -19.95
C LYS A 98 7.82 19.55 -18.53
N LYS A 99 6.77 20.06 -17.89
CA LYS A 99 6.82 20.40 -16.47
C LYS A 99 6.92 19.14 -15.62
N CYS A 100 7.80 19.19 -14.62
CA CYS A 100 8.04 18.10 -13.69
C CYS A 100 8.04 18.60 -12.26
N LEU A 101 7.48 17.79 -11.37
CA LEU A 101 7.66 17.88 -9.93
C LEU A 101 8.85 17.01 -9.56
N LEU A 102 9.85 17.61 -8.92
CA LEU A 102 11.09 16.95 -8.51
C LEU A 102 11.12 16.88 -6.99
N ILE A 103 11.16 15.67 -6.45
CA ILE A 103 11.09 15.40 -5.02
C ILE A 103 12.46 14.94 -4.54
N ILE A 104 13.12 15.76 -3.72
CA ILE A 104 14.33 15.36 -3.00
C ILE A 104 13.89 14.69 -1.69
N MET A 105 14.34 13.46 -1.48
CA MET A 105 14.06 12.67 -0.28
C MET A 105 15.36 12.22 0.39
N GLU A 106 15.28 11.84 1.66
CA GLU A 106 16.39 11.12 2.31
C GLU A 106 16.73 9.84 1.53
N CYS A 107 18.01 9.47 1.50
CA CYS A 107 18.45 8.28 0.80
C CYS A 107 18.27 7.03 1.67
N MET A 108 17.67 5.98 1.10
CA MET A 108 17.43 4.71 1.78
C MET A 108 18.51 3.70 1.37
N GLU A 109 19.67 3.75 2.04
CA GLU A 109 20.87 2.99 1.65
C GLU A 109 20.93 1.57 2.21
N GLY A 110 20.03 1.24 3.14
CA GLY A 110 19.96 -0.07 3.81
C GLY A 110 19.26 -1.15 2.99
N GLY A 111 18.69 -0.81 1.84
CA GLY A 111 18.00 -1.76 0.96
C GLY A 111 16.61 -2.17 1.46
N GLU A 112 15.98 -3.09 0.73
CA GLU A 112 14.65 -3.61 1.03
C GLU A 112 14.65 -4.50 2.29
N LEU A 113 13.49 -4.54 2.97
CA LEU A 113 13.28 -5.33 4.17
C LEU A 113 13.73 -6.80 4.03
N PHE A 114 13.25 -7.48 2.99
CA PHE A 114 13.50 -8.90 2.81
C PHE A 114 14.92 -9.20 2.32
N SER A 115 15.52 -8.33 1.51
CA SER A 115 16.93 -8.43 1.14
C SER A 115 17.84 -8.32 2.38
N ARG A 116 17.46 -7.51 3.37
CA ARG A 116 18.20 -7.42 4.63
C ARG A 116 18.09 -8.68 5.48
N ILE A 117 16.93 -9.34 5.49
CA ILE A 117 16.74 -10.63 6.18
C ILE A 117 17.57 -11.72 5.49
N GLN A 118 17.54 -11.77 4.16
CA GLN A 118 18.33 -12.70 3.35
C GLN A 118 19.85 -12.52 3.56
N ALA A 119 20.32 -11.29 3.70
CA ALA A 119 21.74 -10.98 3.89
C ALA A 119 22.31 -11.39 5.27
N ARG A 120 21.50 -11.90 6.20
CA ARG A 120 21.92 -12.31 7.54
C ARG A 120 22.73 -13.62 7.58
N GLY A 121 22.79 -14.36 6.46
CA GLY A 121 23.48 -15.65 6.40
C GLY A 121 22.92 -16.62 7.44
N ASP A 122 23.79 -17.21 8.26
CA ASP A 122 23.41 -18.22 9.26
C ASP A 122 22.83 -17.65 10.55
N GLN A 123 22.75 -16.32 10.70
CA GLN A 123 22.13 -15.73 11.88
C GLN A 123 20.61 -15.92 11.84
N ALA A 124 20.09 -16.63 12.84
CA ALA A 124 18.66 -16.91 12.97
C ALA A 124 17.84 -15.61 12.97
N PHE A 125 16.79 -15.58 12.14
CA PHE A 125 15.72 -14.59 12.22
C PHE A 125 14.61 -15.14 13.11
N THR A 126 14.19 -14.39 14.12
CA THR A 126 13.28 -14.89 15.16
C THR A 126 11.89 -14.28 15.09
N GLU A 127 10.89 -14.98 15.67
CA GLU A 127 9.51 -14.47 15.77
C GLU A 127 9.44 -13.11 16.48
N ARG A 128 10.24 -12.90 17.52
CA ARG A 128 10.39 -11.60 18.20
C ARG A 128 10.86 -10.49 17.27
N GLU A 129 11.81 -10.76 16.39
CA GLU A 129 12.28 -9.78 15.42
C GLU A 129 11.21 -9.48 14.36
N ALA A 130 10.49 -10.50 13.90
CA ALA A 130 9.34 -10.32 13.01
C ALA A 130 8.27 -9.42 13.65
N SER A 131 7.95 -9.62 14.94
CA SER A 131 7.05 -8.76 15.70
C SER A 131 7.55 -7.30 15.78
N GLY A 132 8.85 -7.10 16.05
CA GLY A 132 9.46 -5.77 16.05
C GLY A 132 9.32 -5.05 14.71
N ILE A 133 9.62 -5.73 13.60
CA ILE A 133 9.45 -5.21 12.24
C ILE A 133 7.98 -4.89 11.96
N MET A 134 7.06 -5.79 12.32
CA MET A 134 5.62 -5.58 12.11
C MET A 134 5.08 -4.41 12.91
N ARG A 135 5.60 -4.15 14.11
CA ARG A 135 5.27 -2.95 14.90
C ARG A 135 5.78 -1.67 14.24
N ASP A 136 6.98 -1.67 13.67
CA ASP A 136 7.54 -0.52 12.96
C ASP A 136 6.69 -0.16 11.73
N ILE A 137 6.29 -1.17 10.94
CA ILE A 137 5.37 -1.00 9.80
C ILE A 137 3.99 -0.53 10.28
N GLY A 138 3.45 -1.16 11.33
CA GLY A 138 2.18 -0.78 11.94
C GLY A 138 2.17 0.65 12.45
N THR A 139 3.30 1.15 12.98
CA THR A 139 3.45 2.53 13.44
C THR A 139 3.36 3.52 12.28
N ALA A 140 4.00 3.23 11.14
CA ALA A 140 3.84 4.02 9.92
C ALA A 140 2.36 4.07 9.47
N ILE A 141 1.69 2.92 9.41
CA ILE A 141 0.31 2.82 8.94
C ILE A 141 -0.66 3.51 9.90
N GLN A 142 -0.48 3.34 11.20
CA GLN A 142 -1.28 4.02 12.22
C GLN A 142 -1.18 5.53 12.06
N TYR A 143 0.04 6.05 11.84
CA TYR A 143 0.26 7.46 11.58
C TYR A 143 -0.49 7.94 10.33
N LEU A 144 -0.42 7.21 9.22
CA LEU A 144 -1.17 7.54 8.00
C LEU A 144 -2.69 7.51 8.23
N HIS A 145 -3.20 6.44 8.84
CA HIS A 145 -4.64 6.22 9.04
C HIS A 145 -5.24 7.25 10.00
N ASN A 146 -4.50 7.70 11.01
CA ASN A 146 -4.89 8.80 11.91
C ASN A 146 -4.99 10.15 11.17
N MET A 147 -4.23 10.31 10.09
CA MET A 147 -4.30 11.48 9.20
C MET A 147 -5.29 11.31 8.05
N ASN A 148 -6.13 10.27 8.10
CA ASN A 148 -7.06 9.88 7.03
C ASN A 148 -6.38 9.70 5.68
N ILE A 149 -5.19 9.10 5.67
CA ILE A 149 -4.47 8.72 4.46
C ILE A 149 -4.34 7.19 4.45
N ALA A 150 -4.73 6.57 3.34
CA ALA A 150 -4.40 5.18 3.05
C ALA A 150 -3.26 5.14 2.03
N HIS A 151 -2.30 4.25 2.21
CA HIS A 151 -1.15 4.12 1.31
C HIS A 151 -1.52 3.36 0.03
N ARG A 152 -2.23 2.24 0.18
CA ARG A 152 -2.81 1.39 -0.87
C ARG A 152 -1.80 0.70 -1.80
N ASP A 153 -0.54 0.68 -1.41
CA ASP A 153 0.57 0.02 -2.12
C ASP A 153 1.67 -0.42 -1.15
N ILE A 154 1.27 -0.95 0.01
CA ILE A 154 2.22 -1.47 1.00
C ILE A 154 2.67 -2.85 0.53
N LYS A 155 3.96 -2.98 0.23
CA LYS A 155 4.59 -4.17 -0.34
C LYS A 155 6.09 -4.18 -0.03
N PRO A 156 6.77 -5.34 -0.15
CA PRO A 156 8.21 -5.49 0.14
C PRO A 156 9.11 -4.36 -0.41
N GLU A 157 8.88 -3.95 -1.65
CA GLU A 157 9.70 -3.00 -2.40
C GLU A 157 9.58 -1.56 -1.86
N ASN A 158 8.51 -1.26 -1.13
CA ASN A 158 8.24 0.05 -0.53
C ASN A 158 8.68 0.13 0.95
N LEU A 159 9.31 -0.92 1.49
CA LEU A 159 9.79 -1.01 2.86
C LEU A 159 11.32 -1.05 2.89
N LEU A 160 11.93 0.12 3.07
CA LEU A 160 13.36 0.32 2.90
C LEU A 160 14.03 0.71 4.22
N TYR A 161 15.26 0.24 4.44
CA TYR A 161 16.08 0.67 5.56
C TYR A 161 16.90 1.91 5.21
N THR A 162 17.01 2.84 6.17
CA THR A 162 17.79 4.07 6.01
C THR A 162 19.28 3.80 5.77
N ARG A 163 19.85 2.79 6.44
CA ARG A 163 21.28 2.42 6.35
C ARG A 163 21.47 0.92 6.61
N LYS A 164 22.65 0.40 6.23
CA LYS A 164 22.96 -1.04 6.25
C LYS A 164 23.26 -1.55 7.67
N GLU A 165 23.79 -0.70 8.53
CA GLU A 165 24.14 -1.03 9.91
C GLU A 165 22.88 -1.30 10.75
N ASP A 166 23.01 -2.03 11.85
CA ASP A 166 21.90 -2.44 12.74
C ASP A 166 21.09 -1.28 13.33
N THR A 167 21.62 -0.06 13.25
CA THR A 167 20.92 1.17 13.64
C THR A 167 20.01 1.72 12.53
N GLY A 168 19.87 1.01 11.42
CA GLY A 168 19.00 1.36 10.30
C GLY A 168 17.53 1.31 10.70
N VAL A 169 16.84 2.43 10.50
CA VAL A 169 15.39 2.54 10.70
C VAL A 169 14.67 2.10 9.43
N LEU A 170 13.68 1.22 9.56
CA LEU A 170 12.77 0.82 8.49
C LEU A 170 11.79 1.96 8.17
N LYS A 171 11.58 2.29 6.89
CA LYS A 171 10.63 3.32 6.48
C LYS A 171 9.81 2.90 5.26
N LEU A 172 8.56 3.34 5.26
CA LEU A 172 7.64 3.24 4.14
C LEU A 172 7.90 4.34 3.11
N THR A 173 7.89 3.97 1.84
CA THR A 173 8.13 4.85 0.68
C THR A 173 7.04 4.73 -0.38
N ASP A 174 7.07 5.65 -1.35
CA ASP A 174 6.22 5.67 -2.56
C ASP A 174 4.71 5.89 -2.32
N PHE A 175 4.33 7.16 -2.26
CA PHE A 175 2.94 7.60 -2.09
C PHE A 175 2.14 7.69 -3.40
N GLY A 176 2.61 7.06 -4.49
CA GLY A 176 2.00 7.18 -5.81
C GLY A 176 0.56 6.66 -5.92
N PHE A 177 0.15 5.80 -5.00
CA PHE A 177 -1.24 5.33 -4.86
C PHE A 177 -1.95 5.87 -3.62
N ALA A 178 -1.27 6.68 -2.80
CA ALA A 178 -1.84 7.18 -1.57
C ALA A 178 -3.07 8.05 -1.85
N LYS A 179 -4.02 8.01 -0.93
CA LYS A 179 -5.27 8.75 -1.06
C LYS A 179 -5.79 9.18 0.30
N GLU A 180 -6.34 10.39 0.35
CA GLU A 180 -7.13 10.84 1.47
C GLU A 180 -8.47 10.07 1.51
N THR A 181 -8.77 9.53 2.68
CA THR A 181 -9.92 8.67 2.94
C THR A 181 -11.05 9.43 3.62
N SER A 182 -11.05 10.77 3.63
CA SER A 182 -12.14 11.58 4.17
C SER A 182 -12.72 12.45 3.05
N LEU A 183 -14.02 12.33 2.78
CA LEU A 183 -14.72 13.19 1.82
C LEU A 183 -14.79 14.65 2.29
N HIS A 184 -14.09 15.53 1.58
CA HIS A 184 -14.29 16.98 1.63
C HIS A 184 -15.61 17.46 0.98
N ASN A 185 -16.56 16.56 0.70
CA ASN A 185 -17.78 16.81 -0.09
C ASN A 185 -19.10 16.33 0.57
N LEU A 186 -19.16 16.23 1.90
CA LEU A 186 -20.43 16.44 2.60
C LEU A 186 -20.61 17.95 2.72
N LEU A 187 -21.27 18.53 1.72
CA LEU A 187 -21.76 19.90 1.78
C LEU A 187 -22.54 20.10 3.09
N GLN A 188 -22.11 21.09 3.86
CA GLN A 188 -22.76 21.67 5.04
C GLN A 188 -22.85 20.75 6.27
N THR A 189 -22.29 21.27 7.37
CA THR A 189 -22.45 20.87 8.77
C THR A 189 -23.52 19.82 9.02
N PRO A 190 -23.14 18.68 9.60
CA PRO A 190 -24.06 18.08 10.54
C PRO A 190 -23.34 17.70 11.83
N CYS A 191 -23.84 18.27 12.92
CA CYS A 191 -23.72 17.70 14.25
C CYS A 191 -24.26 16.26 14.18
N TYR A 192 -23.41 15.24 14.22
CA TYR A 192 -23.88 13.84 14.19
C TYR A 192 -23.77 13.15 15.53
N THR A 193 -24.90 12.57 15.92
CA THR A 193 -25.07 11.53 16.92
C THR A 193 -24.90 10.17 16.22
N PRO A 194 -23.98 9.29 16.64
CA PRO A 194 -23.46 8.17 15.84
C PRO A 194 -24.40 6.96 15.62
N TYR A 195 -25.64 6.97 16.12
CA TYR A 195 -26.47 5.75 16.20
C TYR A 195 -27.31 5.41 14.94
N TYR A 196 -27.26 6.21 13.86
CA TYR A 196 -28.23 6.10 12.74
C TYR A 196 -27.63 5.99 11.33
N VAL A 197 -26.33 5.70 11.19
CA VAL A 197 -25.69 5.63 9.86
C VAL A 197 -25.72 4.20 9.30
N ALA A 198 -26.35 4.02 8.14
CA ALA A 198 -26.45 2.72 7.45
C ALA A 198 -25.09 2.29 6.84
N PRO A 199 -24.78 0.98 6.74
CA PRO A 199 -23.46 0.49 6.32
C PRO A 199 -22.98 0.98 4.94
N GLU A 200 -23.90 1.21 4.00
CA GLU A 200 -23.63 1.74 2.66
C GLU A 200 -23.17 3.21 2.67
N VAL A 201 -23.47 3.96 3.75
CA VAL A 201 -23.04 5.35 3.94
C VAL A 201 -21.58 5.41 4.44
N LEU A 202 -21.03 4.31 4.97
CA LEU A 202 -19.61 4.21 5.38
C LEU A 202 -18.62 4.16 4.20
N GLY A 203 -19.12 4.14 2.97
CA GLY A 203 -18.41 4.53 1.77
C GLY A 203 -17.17 3.71 1.37
N PRO A 204 -16.55 4.05 0.23
CA PRO A 204 -15.31 3.45 -0.27
C PRO A 204 -14.07 3.63 0.65
N GLU A 205 -14.19 4.44 1.71
CA GLU A 205 -13.11 4.85 2.61
C GLU A 205 -12.59 3.69 3.48
N LYS A 206 -13.51 2.84 3.98
CA LYS A 206 -13.13 1.60 4.68
C LYS A 206 -12.33 0.66 3.77
N TYR A 207 -12.66 0.60 2.48
CA TYR A 207 -11.94 -0.26 1.52
C TYR A 207 -10.50 0.20 1.34
N ASP A 208 -10.26 1.52 1.28
CA ASP A 208 -8.92 2.08 1.11
C ASP A 208 -8.02 1.74 2.33
N LYS A 209 -8.44 2.01 3.58
CA LYS A 209 -7.66 1.64 4.79
C LYS A 209 -7.51 0.13 4.97
N SER A 210 -8.55 -0.64 4.66
CA SER A 210 -8.52 -2.11 4.77
C SER A 210 -7.52 -2.77 3.80
N CYS A 211 -7.16 -2.09 2.71
CA CYS A 211 -6.15 -2.57 1.76
C CYS A 211 -4.77 -2.62 2.43
N ASP A 212 -4.42 -1.58 3.19
CA ASP A 212 -3.17 -1.53 3.97
C ASP A 212 -3.12 -2.66 5.02
N MET A 213 -4.25 -2.96 5.65
CA MET A 213 -4.36 -4.05 6.64
C MET A 213 -4.19 -5.43 6.01
N TRP A 214 -4.65 -5.64 4.78
CA TRP A 214 -4.38 -6.86 4.04
C TRP A 214 -2.88 -6.99 3.73
N SER A 215 -2.24 -5.92 3.24
CA SER A 215 -0.80 -5.89 3.02
C SER A 215 -0.01 -6.26 4.28
N LEU A 216 -0.40 -5.75 5.44
CA LEU A 216 0.20 -6.14 6.73
C LEU A 216 0.11 -7.65 6.96
N GLY A 217 -1.05 -8.25 6.72
CA GLY A 217 -1.24 -9.71 6.86
C GLY A 217 -0.33 -10.51 5.93
N VAL A 218 -0.19 -10.07 4.68
CA VAL A 218 0.67 -10.75 3.70
C VAL A 218 2.15 -10.60 4.06
N ILE A 219 2.59 -9.40 4.44
CA ILE A 219 3.98 -9.16 4.87
C ILE A 219 4.29 -9.96 6.13
N MET A 220 3.38 -9.99 7.11
CA MET A 220 3.53 -10.79 8.33
C MET A 220 3.67 -12.28 8.01
N TYR A 221 2.86 -12.81 7.10
CA TYR A 221 2.95 -14.20 6.67
C TYR A 221 4.34 -14.50 6.08
N ILE A 222 4.81 -13.67 5.14
CA ILE A 222 6.13 -13.85 4.51
C ILE A 222 7.26 -13.71 5.54
N LEU A 223 7.15 -12.77 6.50
CA LEU A 223 8.16 -12.64 7.56
C LEU A 223 8.27 -13.91 8.41
N LEU A 224 7.18 -14.64 8.64
CA LEU A 224 7.19 -15.82 9.51
C LEU A 224 7.65 -17.11 8.81
N CYS A 225 7.49 -17.24 7.50
CA CYS A 225 7.86 -18.48 6.79
C CYS A 225 8.73 -18.30 5.54
N GLY A 226 8.87 -17.10 5.01
CA GLY A 226 9.69 -16.79 3.82
C GLY A 226 8.96 -16.85 2.49
N PHE A 227 7.65 -17.14 2.46
CA PHE A 227 6.89 -17.35 1.23
C PHE A 227 5.47 -16.77 1.37
N PRO A 228 4.81 -16.13 0.37
CA PRO A 228 3.43 -15.64 0.49
C PRO A 228 2.35 -16.67 0.84
N PRO A 229 1.22 -16.21 1.40
CA PRO A 229 0.08 -17.07 1.75
C PRO A 229 -0.66 -17.67 0.56
N PHE A 230 -0.50 -17.08 -0.64
CA PHE A 230 -1.21 -17.50 -1.84
C PHE A 230 -0.18 -17.87 -2.90
N TYR A 231 0.01 -19.17 -3.12
CA TYR A 231 0.85 -19.72 -4.19
C TYR A 231 0.09 -20.63 -5.12
N SER A 232 0.69 -20.99 -6.26
CA SER A 232 0.19 -22.06 -7.12
C SER A 232 0.87 -23.40 -6.83
N ASN A 233 0.08 -24.44 -6.52
CA ASN A 233 0.55 -25.83 -6.38
C ASN A 233 1.12 -26.43 -7.68
N THR A 234 1.11 -25.66 -8.78
CA THR A 234 1.50 -26.11 -10.12
C THR A 234 2.74 -25.39 -10.65
N GLY A 235 3.42 -24.56 -9.83
CA GLY A 235 4.63 -23.85 -10.27
C GLY A 235 4.41 -22.87 -11.42
N GLN A 236 3.17 -22.41 -11.63
CA GLN A 236 2.83 -21.39 -12.62
C GLN A 236 2.41 -20.10 -11.91
N ALA A 237 3.13 -19.01 -12.19
CA ALA A 237 2.90 -17.67 -11.64
C ALA A 237 1.49 -17.09 -11.94
N ILE A 238 0.70 -17.73 -12.82
CA ILE A 238 -0.68 -17.32 -13.09
C ILE A 238 -1.57 -18.56 -13.29
N SER A 239 -1.90 -19.26 -12.20
CA SER A 239 -3.06 -20.15 -12.25
C SER A 239 -4.34 -19.34 -11.96
N PRO A 240 -5.45 -19.54 -12.69
CA PRO A 240 -6.79 -19.06 -12.30
C PRO A 240 -7.15 -19.42 -10.85
N GLY A 241 -6.52 -20.47 -10.30
CA GLY A 241 -6.63 -20.89 -8.91
C GLY A 241 -6.12 -19.87 -7.89
N MET A 242 -5.12 -19.04 -8.21
CA MET A 242 -4.54 -18.10 -7.25
C MET A 242 -5.45 -16.90 -6.95
N LYS A 243 -5.93 -16.22 -7.99
CA LYS A 243 -6.93 -15.14 -7.83
C LYS A 243 -8.19 -15.66 -7.13
N ARG A 244 -8.56 -16.92 -7.42
CA ARG A 244 -9.64 -17.60 -6.72
C ARG A 244 -9.32 -17.83 -5.25
N ARG A 245 -8.13 -18.31 -4.90
CA ARG A 245 -7.68 -18.49 -3.50
C ARG A 245 -7.65 -17.20 -2.72
N ILE A 246 -7.13 -16.11 -3.29
CA ILE A 246 -7.17 -14.77 -2.68
C ILE A 246 -8.63 -14.36 -2.40
N ARG A 247 -9.51 -14.47 -3.40
CA ARG A 247 -10.94 -14.13 -3.24
C ARG A 247 -11.66 -15.03 -2.24
N MET A 248 -11.23 -16.28 -2.11
CA MET A 248 -11.79 -17.26 -1.19
C MET A 248 -11.10 -17.27 0.18
N GLY A 249 -10.03 -16.47 0.37
CA GLY A 249 -9.25 -16.45 1.61
C GLY A 249 -8.59 -17.79 1.93
N GLN A 250 -8.27 -18.60 0.91
CA GLN A 250 -7.75 -19.95 1.07
C GLN A 250 -6.23 -19.91 1.14
N TYR A 251 -5.70 -20.01 2.37
CA TYR A 251 -4.30 -20.21 2.69
C TYR A 251 -4.19 -21.13 3.91
N GLU A 252 -3.02 -21.71 4.09
CA GLU A 252 -2.72 -22.64 5.19
C GLU A 252 -1.40 -22.24 5.86
N PHE A 253 -1.08 -22.90 6.98
CA PHE A 253 0.18 -22.74 7.69
C PHE A 253 0.95 -24.07 7.63
N PRO A 254 1.63 -24.36 6.51
CA PRO A 254 2.22 -25.67 6.27
C PRO A 254 3.44 -25.94 7.15
N ASN A 255 3.65 -27.22 7.47
CA ASN A 255 4.87 -27.69 8.11
C ASN A 255 5.98 -27.90 7.06
N PRO A 256 7.26 -27.76 7.45
CA PRO A 256 7.76 -27.52 8.81
C PRO A 256 7.79 -26.04 9.23
N GLU A 257 7.65 -25.08 8.32
CA GLU A 257 7.93 -23.67 8.60
C GLU A 257 7.03 -23.06 9.68
N TRP A 258 5.78 -23.51 9.76
CA TRP A 258 4.78 -23.03 10.71
C TRP A 258 4.62 -23.89 11.96
N ALA A 259 5.39 -24.97 12.11
CA ALA A 259 5.25 -25.90 13.24
C ALA A 259 5.49 -25.20 14.59
N GLU A 260 6.53 -24.36 14.65
CA GLU A 260 6.98 -23.70 15.87
C GLU A 260 6.46 -22.25 16.02
N VAL A 261 5.75 -21.73 15.01
CA VAL A 261 5.17 -20.38 15.04
C VAL A 261 3.96 -20.36 15.98
N SER A 262 3.92 -19.37 16.87
CA SER A 262 2.85 -19.23 17.87
C SER A 262 1.45 -19.19 17.27
N GLU A 263 0.48 -19.72 18.00
CA GLU A 263 -0.93 -19.69 17.59
C GLU A 263 -1.46 -18.24 17.59
N GLU A 264 -0.94 -17.40 18.48
CA GLU A 264 -1.24 -15.97 18.54
C GLU A 264 -0.84 -15.24 17.25
N ALA A 265 0.31 -15.58 16.65
CA ALA A 265 0.73 -15.02 15.36
C ALA A 265 -0.19 -15.49 14.22
N LYS A 266 -0.56 -16.77 14.20
CA LYS A 266 -1.48 -17.35 13.21
C LYS A 266 -2.87 -16.71 13.29
N GLN A 267 -3.40 -16.51 14.50
CA GLN A 267 -4.68 -15.83 14.74
C GLN A 267 -4.65 -14.36 14.28
N LEU A 268 -3.54 -13.66 14.47
CA LEU A 268 -3.37 -12.30 13.99
C LEU A 268 -3.44 -12.23 12.46
N ILE A 269 -2.74 -13.14 11.77
CA ILE A 269 -2.81 -13.27 10.30
C ILE A 269 -4.23 -13.55 9.84
N HIS A 270 -4.96 -14.44 10.52
CA HIS A 270 -6.36 -14.73 10.22
C HIS A 270 -7.26 -13.49 10.26
N GLN A 271 -7.04 -12.59 11.21
CA GLN A 271 -7.83 -11.37 11.33
C GLN A 271 -7.43 -10.31 10.29
N LEU A 272 -6.18 -10.29 9.84
CA LEU A 272 -5.68 -9.37 8.79
C LEU A 272 -6.08 -9.83 7.38
N LEU A 273 -6.11 -11.13 7.12
CA LEU A 273 -6.41 -11.71 5.81
C LEU A 273 -7.87 -12.12 5.62
N LYS A 274 -8.79 -11.53 6.40
CA LYS A 274 -10.23 -11.67 6.13
C LYS A 274 -10.58 -11.08 4.76
N THR A 275 -11.34 -11.84 3.99
CA THR A 275 -11.76 -11.46 2.63
C THR A 275 -12.74 -10.31 2.63
N ASP A 276 -13.69 -10.27 3.58
CA ASP A 276 -14.58 -9.12 3.79
C ASP A 276 -13.80 -7.96 4.43
N PRO A 277 -13.65 -6.82 3.74
CA PRO A 277 -13.01 -5.62 4.27
C PRO A 277 -13.65 -5.07 5.55
N ASN A 278 -14.95 -5.32 5.78
CA ASN A 278 -15.67 -4.85 6.96
C ASN A 278 -15.36 -5.67 8.21
N GLU A 279 -15.01 -6.94 8.03
CA GLU A 279 -14.62 -7.81 9.13
C GLU A 279 -13.12 -7.78 9.40
N ARG A 280 -12.33 -7.25 8.45
CA ARG A 280 -10.87 -7.18 8.54
C ARG A 280 -10.44 -6.29 9.70
N MET A 281 -9.41 -6.73 10.41
CA MET A 281 -8.81 -6.02 11.53
C MET A 281 -8.42 -4.57 11.16
N THR A 282 -8.71 -3.61 12.04
CA THR A 282 -8.26 -2.22 11.91
C THR A 282 -6.86 -2.02 12.48
N ILE A 283 -6.22 -0.89 12.14
CA ILE A 283 -4.86 -0.61 12.62
C ILE A 283 -4.80 -0.41 14.14
N GLU A 284 -5.86 0.13 14.75
CA GLU A 284 -5.95 0.29 16.21
C GLU A 284 -6.03 -1.08 16.90
N GLN A 285 -6.79 -2.02 16.34
CA GLN A 285 -6.86 -3.39 16.83
C GLN A 285 -5.51 -4.10 16.68
N PHE A 286 -4.85 -3.94 15.54
CA PHE A 286 -3.53 -4.50 15.26
C PHE A 286 -2.47 -4.01 16.26
N MET A 287 -2.38 -2.69 16.47
CA MET A 287 -1.38 -2.10 17.37
C MET A 287 -1.61 -2.46 18.84
N ASN A 288 -2.87 -2.76 19.22
CA ASN A 288 -3.21 -3.24 20.57
C ASN A 288 -3.07 -4.74 20.75
N HIS A 289 -2.88 -5.51 19.67
CA HIS A 289 -2.75 -6.96 19.75
C HIS A 289 -1.51 -7.34 20.57
N PRO A 290 -1.57 -8.33 21.50
CA PRO A 290 -0.45 -8.66 22.38
C PRO A 290 0.84 -8.98 21.63
N TRP A 291 0.73 -9.69 20.50
CA TRP A 291 1.87 -10.03 19.64
C TRP A 291 2.60 -8.79 19.08
N ILE A 292 1.95 -7.63 18.98
CA ILE A 292 2.55 -6.37 18.52
C ILE A 292 2.92 -5.45 19.68
N ASN A 293 1.96 -5.19 20.59
CA ASN A 293 2.14 -4.25 21.69
C ASN A 293 3.19 -4.73 22.70
N GLN A 294 3.30 -6.05 22.89
CA GLN A 294 4.25 -6.65 23.82
C GLN A 294 5.36 -7.37 23.08
N SER A 295 5.91 -6.78 22.01
CA SER A 295 6.92 -7.43 21.15
C SER A 295 8.11 -8.02 21.92
N MET A 296 8.47 -7.46 23.09
CA MET A 296 9.60 -7.94 23.90
C MET A 296 9.35 -9.29 24.57
N VAL A 297 8.08 -9.69 24.79
CA VAL A 297 7.74 -10.99 25.39
C VAL A 297 7.39 -12.06 24.35
N VAL A 298 7.36 -11.70 23.06
CA VAL A 298 7.18 -12.65 21.96
C VAL A 298 8.31 -13.69 21.97
N PRO A 299 8.01 -14.97 21.69
CA PRO A 299 9.01 -16.04 21.64
C PRO A 299 10.20 -15.69 20.73
N GLN A 300 11.40 -16.11 21.12
CA GLN A 300 12.60 -16.01 20.26
C GLN A 300 12.76 -17.23 19.36
N THR A 301 11.64 -17.90 19.03
CA THR A 301 11.64 -19.06 18.15
C THR A 301 12.32 -18.70 16.83
N PRO A 302 13.36 -19.45 16.42
CA PRO A 302 13.99 -19.29 15.11
C PRO A 302 12.98 -19.59 13.99
N LEU A 303 12.96 -18.75 12.98
CA LEU A 303 12.13 -18.88 11.79
C LEU A 303 12.96 -19.39 10.61
N HIS A 304 12.29 -20.09 9.69
CA HIS A 304 12.91 -20.60 8.47
C HIS A 304 13.08 -19.52 7.38
N THR A 305 12.56 -18.33 7.62
CA THR A 305 12.45 -17.21 6.66
C THR A 305 13.75 -16.93 5.92
N THR A 306 14.88 -16.79 6.61
CA THR A 306 16.17 -16.48 5.98
C THR A 306 16.62 -17.56 5.01
N ARG A 307 16.45 -18.83 5.40
CA ARG A 307 16.79 -19.99 4.55
C ARG A 307 15.90 -20.03 3.32
N VAL A 308 14.57 -19.96 3.50
CA VAL A 308 13.59 -20.02 2.40
C VAL A 308 13.81 -18.89 1.40
N LEU A 309 14.00 -17.65 1.86
CA LEU A 309 14.28 -16.50 0.97
C LEU A 309 15.61 -16.64 0.21
N THR A 310 16.55 -17.42 0.73
CA THR A 310 17.85 -17.65 0.09
C THR A 310 17.75 -18.77 -0.95
N GLU A 311 17.06 -19.86 -0.62
CA GLU A 311 16.83 -21.00 -1.51
C GLU A 311 15.96 -20.61 -2.72
N ASP A 312 14.87 -19.87 -2.48
CA ASP A 312 13.89 -19.50 -3.51
C ASP A 312 14.13 -18.09 -4.08
N SER A 313 15.38 -17.63 -4.13
CA SER A 313 15.70 -16.26 -4.57
C SER A 313 15.24 -15.94 -6.00
N GLU A 314 15.18 -16.96 -6.87
CA GLU A 314 14.70 -16.81 -8.26
C GLU A 314 13.18 -16.60 -8.32
N MET A 315 12.42 -17.16 -7.37
CA MET A 315 10.97 -17.01 -7.29
C MET A 315 10.56 -15.70 -6.62
N TRP A 316 11.48 -15.03 -5.92
CA TRP A 316 11.16 -13.81 -5.16
C TRP A 316 10.69 -12.65 -6.06
N ASP A 317 11.22 -12.54 -7.28
CA ASP A 317 10.77 -11.53 -8.24
C ASP A 317 9.34 -11.82 -8.74
N GLU A 318 8.99 -13.09 -8.97
CA GLU A 318 7.62 -13.49 -9.31
C GLU A 318 6.66 -13.18 -8.16
N VAL A 319 7.07 -13.47 -6.92
CA VAL A 319 6.32 -13.12 -5.71
C VAL A 319 6.04 -11.62 -5.64
N LYS A 320 7.04 -10.76 -5.88
CA LYS A 320 6.86 -9.30 -5.90
C LYS A 320 5.85 -8.84 -6.95
N GLU A 321 5.95 -9.37 -8.17
CA GLU A 321 5.01 -9.06 -9.26
C GLU A 321 3.58 -9.47 -8.90
N GLU A 322 3.41 -10.63 -8.29
CA GLU A 322 2.11 -11.13 -7.86
C GLU A 322 1.50 -10.30 -6.73
N LEU A 323 2.29 -9.92 -5.73
CA LEU A 323 1.86 -9.01 -4.66
C LEU A 323 1.39 -7.68 -5.24
N THR A 324 2.14 -7.12 -6.18
CA THR A 324 1.77 -5.90 -6.90
C THR A 324 0.45 -6.08 -7.68
N SER A 325 0.26 -7.22 -8.33
CA SER A 325 -0.97 -7.56 -9.06
C SER A 325 -2.19 -7.72 -8.13
N ALA A 326 -2.01 -8.39 -6.99
CA ALA A 326 -3.06 -8.58 -5.99
C ALA A 326 -3.55 -7.24 -5.44
N LEU A 327 -2.62 -6.35 -5.05
CA LEU A 327 -2.93 -5.00 -4.57
C LEU A 327 -3.70 -4.18 -5.60
N ALA A 328 -3.36 -4.31 -6.88
CA ALA A 328 -4.07 -3.64 -7.96
C ALA A 328 -5.56 -4.06 -8.04
N THR A 329 -5.90 -5.30 -7.67
CA THR A 329 -7.29 -5.78 -7.66
C THR A 329 -8.06 -5.45 -6.39
N MET A 330 -7.35 -5.21 -5.28
CA MET A 330 -7.95 -4.90 -3.98
C MET A 330 -8.24 -3.42 -3.79
N ARG A 331 -7.44 -2.55 -4.43
CA ARG A 331 -7.70 -1.12 -4.41
C ARG A 331 -8.84 -0.75 -5.36
N VAL A 332 -9.70 0.17 -4.92
CA VAL A 332 -10.71 0.76 -5.79
C VAL A 332 -10.01 1.72 -6.75
N ASP A 333 -10.11 1.42 -8.05
CA ASP A 333 -9.68 2.33 -9.11
C ASP A 333 -10.78 3.34 -9.40
N TYR A 334 -10.67 4.51 -8.76
CA TYR A 334 -11.64 5.61 -8.91
C TYR A 334 -11.56 6.29 -10.28
N GLU A 335 -10.57 5.95 -11.11
CA GLU A 335 -10.42 6.49 -12.46
C GLU A 335 -11.01 5.60 -13.54
N GLN A 336 -11.54 4.42 -13.17
CA GLN A 336 -12.30 3.61 -14.11
C GLN A 336 -13.52 4.38 -14.61
N VAL A 337 -13.67 4.39 -15.95
CA VAL A 337 -14.81 4.97 -16.63
C VAL A 337 -16.07 4.29 -16.11
N LYS A 338 -16.97 5.06 -15.48
CA LYS A 338 -18.28 4.56 -15.09
C LYS A 338 -19.05 4.14 -16.34
N ILE A 339 -19.50 2.89 -16.38
CA ILE A 339 -20.40 2.42 -17.43
C ILE A 339 -21.67 3.26 -17.34
N LYS A 340 -22.02 3.93 -18.44
CA LYS A 340 -23.28 4.69 -18.52
C LYS A 340 -24.44 3.72 -18.44
N ASP A 341 -25.56 4.16 -17.87
CA ASP A 341 -26.82 3.41 -17.93
C ASP A 341 -27.10 2.94 -19.36
N LEU A 342 -27.76 1.79 -19.50
CA LEU A 342 -27.96 1.15 -20.80
C LEU A 342 -28.57 2.14 -21.81
N ASP A 343 -29.48 3.00 -21.35
CA ASP A 343 -30.17 4.01 -22.15
C ASP A 343 -29.26 5.16 -22.62
N ALA A 344 -28.28 5.55 -21.80
CA ALA A 344 -27.27 6.55 -22.11
C ALA A 344 -26.02 5.96 -22.81
N SER A 345 -25.91 4.64 -22.86
CA SER A 345 -24.84 3.91 -23.53
C SER A 345 -25.09 3.75 -25.04
N SER A 346 -24.07 4.02 -25.85
CA SER A 346 -24.08 3.80 -27.30
C SER A 346 -22.81 3.09 -27.73
N ASN A 347 -22.96 1.91 -28.33
CA ASN A 347 -21.86 1.17 -28.96
C ASN A 347 -22.37 0.37 -30.17
N PRO A 348 -21.49 -0.07 -31.09
CA PRO A 348 -21.90 -0.74 -32.33
C PRO A 348 -22.79 -1.98 -32.11
N LEU A 349 -22.53 -2.77 -31.06
CA LEU A 349 -23.30 -3.97 -30.74
C LEU A 349 -24.70 -3.63 -30.18
N LEU A 350 -24.78 -2.69 -29.24
CA LEU A 350 -26.04 -2.17 -28.68
C LEU A 350 -26.91 -1.57 -29.79
N ASN A 351 -26.30 -0.80 -30.70
CA ASN A 351 -27.03 -0.17 -31.81
C ASN A 351 -27.54 -1.20 -32.82
N LYS A 352 -26.77 -2.26 -33.10
CA LYS A 352 -27.22 -3.38 -33.94
C LYS A 352 -28.39 -4.14 -33.30
N ARG A 353 -28.35 -4.38 -31.98
CA ARG A 353 -29.44 -5.03 -31.24
C ARG A 353 -30.70 -4.15 -31.14
N ARG A 354 -30.55 -2.85 -30.88
CA ARG A 354 -31.65 -1.87 -30.88
C ARG A 354 -32.34 -1.78 -32.25
N LYS A 355 -31.55 -1.75 -33.34
CA LYS A 355 -32.09 -1.79 -34.70
C LYS A 355 -32.86 -3.07 -34.98
N LYS A 356 -32.33 -4.24 -34.57
CA LYS A 356 -33.00 -5.54 -34.75
C LYS A 356 -34.31 -5.64 -33.97
N ALA A 357 -34.36 -5.11 -32.74
CA ALA A 357 -35.57 -5.02 -31.93
C ALA A 357 -36.62 -4.09 -32.55
N ALA A 358 -36.20 -2.93 -33.08
CA ALA A 358 -37.09 -1.99 -33.77
C ALA A 358 -37.64 -2.55 -35.09
N THR A 359 -36.87 -3.36 -35.83
CA THR A 359 -37.34 -4.03 -37.05
C THR A 359 -38.27 -5.21 -36.76
N GLY A 360 -38.09 -5.91 -35.63
CA GLY A 360 -38.98 -7.01 -35.22
C GLY A 360 -40.36 -6.55 -34.72
N GLN A 361 -40.48 -5.32 -34.21
CA GLN A 361 -41.79 -4.75 -33.85
C GLN A 361 -42.59 -4.24 -35.06
N LYS A 362 -41.94 -3.91 -36.18
CA LYS A 362 -42.62 -3.44 -37.40
C LYS A 362 -43.26 -4.56 -38.24
N SER A 363 -42.90 -5.83 -38.01
CA SER A 363 -43.46 -6.98 -38.73
C SER A 363 -44.68 -7.63 -38.04
N GLY A 364 -45.18 -7.08 -36.93
CA GLY A 364 -46.29 -7.65 -36.14
C GLY A 364 -47.63 -6.90 -36.22
N ARG A 365 -47.78 -5.89 -37.09
CA ARG A 365 -49.01 -5.10 -37.23
C ARG A 365 -49.37 -4.88 -38.70
N SER A 366 -49.71 -5.95 -39.40
CA SER A 366 -50.46 -5.89 -40.65
C SER A 366 -51.18 -7.22 -40.87
N GLY A 367 -52.48 -7.25 -40.54
CA GLY A 367 -53.33 -8.40 -40.87
C GLY A 367 -54.49 -8.65 -39.90
N CYS A 368 -55.42 -7.71 -39.76
CA CYS A 368 -56.85 -8.02 -39.56
C CYS A 368 -57.69 -6.72 -39.55
N SER A 369 -58.31 -6.42 -40.68
CA SER A 369 -59.54 -5.62 -40.74
C SER A 369 -60.25 -5.88 -42.08
N ASN A 370 -61.31 -6.67 -41.98
CA ASN A 370 -62.57 -6.73 -42.74
C ASN A 370 -62.55 -6.65 -44.29
N GLN A 371 -62.93 -7.76 -44.93
CA GLN A 371 -64.25 -7.93 -45.56
C GLN A 371 -64.61 -9.41 -45.65
#